data_AF-A0A6B1FWP0-F1
#
_entry.id   AF-A0A6B1FWP0-F1
#
_cell.length_a   1.000
_cell.length_b   1.000
_cell.length_c   1.000
_cell.angle_alpha   90.00
_cell.angle_beta   90.00
_cell.angle_gamma   90.00
#
_symmetry.space_group_name_H-M   'P 1'
#
loop_
_entity.id
_entity.type
_entity.pdbx_description
1 polymer ?
#
loop_
_entity_poly.entity_id
_entity_poly.type
_entity_poly.pdbx_seq_one_letter_code
_entity_poly.pdbx_strand_id
1 'polypeptide(L)'
;HQALLPIQGTADTYTAWIPLGDLPNELGGLQVAAGSHRRGVYDFQPAMGAGGLEVIDPLEDTWAYSPFQQGDVLIFHSMTVHKGLPNSSDRLRMSMDARYQKASEPIAPGSLQPHSQPSTWEEVYADWPDLDLKYYWRKWDLEVREYDNSYHDKRDEMAIKMAKEGDTRAISTLQRIIARNEDADRRREAEELLAALQAPADA
;
A
#
# COMPACT_ATOMS: atom_id res chain seq x y z
N HIS A 1 -3.05 -7.65 0.45
CA HIS A 1 -2.89 -6.95 -0.84
C HIS A 1 -1.59 -7.41 -1.52
N GLN A 2 -1.35 -6.97 -2.76
CA GLN A 2 -0.06 -7.09 -3.44
C GLN A 2 0.58 -5.70 -3.54
N ALA A 3 1.89 -5.59 -3.33
CA ALA A 3 2.59 -4.31 -3.32
C ALA A 3 2.75 -3.70 -4.72
N LEU A 4 2.62 -4.50 -5.79
CA LEU A 4 2.71 -4.02 -7.17
C LEU A 4 1.72 -2.88 -7.45
N LEU A 5 0.46 -3.01 -7.03
CA LEU A 5 -0.61 -2.07 -7.37
C LEU A 5 -0.32 -0.63 -6.91
N PRO A 6 0.08 -0.38 -5.65
CA PRO A 6 0.43 0.97 -5.20
C PRO A 6 1.87 1.42 -5.56
N ILE A 7 2.81 0.51 -5.80
CA ILE A 7 4.24 0.87 -6.00
C ILE A 7 4.60 1.05 -7.48
N GLN A 8 4.24 0.08 -8.33
CA GLN A 8 4.49 0.07 -9.78
C GLN A 8 5.97 0.30 -10.18
N GLY A 9 6.21 0.76 -11.42
CA GLY A 9 7.53 0.80 -12.06
C GLY A 9 7.87 -0.55 -12.70
N THR A 10 8.16 -1.54 -11.85
CA THR A 10 8.42 -2.93 -12.27
C THR A 10 7.81 -3.94 -11.32
N ALA A 11 7.39 -5.09 -11.87
CA ALA A 11 6.94 -6.23 -11.08
C ALA A 11 8.09 -6.81 -10.24
N ASP A 12 9.33 -6.74 -10.71
CA ASP A 12 10.54 -7.23 -10.06
C ASP A 12 11.01 -6.32 -8.89
N THR A 13 10.05 -5.74 -8.19
CA THR A 13 10.26 -4.99 -6.95
C THR A 13 10.15 -5.95 -5.76
N TYR A 14 11.07 -5.85 -4.82
CA TYR A 14 11.12 -6.64 -3.59
C TYR A 14 10.88 -5.75 -2.40
N THR A 15 10.01 -6.17 -1.50
CA THR A 15 9.82 -5.52 -0.21
C THR A 15 10.72 -6.20 0.82
N ALA A 16 11.50 -5.42 1.56
CA ALA A 16 12.13 -5.86 2.80
C ALA A 16 11.33 -5.27 3.96
N TRP A 17 10.69 -6.14 4.74
CA TRP A 17 9.93 -5.78 5.93
C TRP A 17 10.74 -6.13 7.18
N ILE A 18 10.90 -5.16 8.07
CA ILE A 18 11.84 -5.21 9.18
C ILE A 18 11.11 -4.85 10.48
N PRO A 19 11.04 -5.74 11.48
CA PRO A 19 10.52 -5.42 12.79
C PRO A 19 11.51 -4.51 13.54
N LEU A 20 11.01 -3.51 14.26
CA LEU A 20 11.86 -2.60 15.06
C LEU A 20 12.11 -3.12 16.49
N GLY A 21 11.58 -4.31 16.82
CA GLY A 21 11.78 -5.03 18.06
C GLY A 21 11.19 -6.44 17.96
N ASP A 22 11.28 -7.22 19.02
CA ASP A 22 10.74 -8.59 19.02
C ASP A 22 9.21 -8.59 18.82
N LEU A 23 8.74 -9.43 17.90
CA LEU A 23 7.33 -9.61 17.58
C LEU A 23 6.90 -11.06 17.87
N PRO A 24 6.59 -11.38 19.13
CA PRO A 24 5.93 -12.62 19.49
C PRO A 24 4.52 -12.71 18.86
N ASN A 25 3.92 -13.90 18.90
CA ASN A 25 2.65 -14.20 18.23
C ASN A 25 1.54 -13.18 18.51
N GLU A 26 1.40 -12.74 19.76
CA GLU A 26 0.34 -11.81 20.20
C GLU A 26 0.49 -10.39 19.64
N LEU A 27 1.71 -10.01 19.24
CA LEU A 27 1.98 -8.74 18.56
C LEU A 27 1.72 -8.83 17.05
N GLY A 28 1.40 -10.03 16.55
CA GLY A 28 1.15 -10.30 15.14
C GLY A 28 2.43 -10.19 14.32
N GLY A 29 2.37 -9.42 13.24
CA GLY A 29 3.48 -9.26 12.30
C GLY A 29 2.96 -9.26 10.88
N LEU A 30 3.79 -9.69 9.94
CA LEU A 30 3.43 -9.84 8.54
C LEU A 30 3.31 -11.32 8.17
N GLN A 31 2.21 -11.68 7.50
CA GLN A 31 1.98 -13.00 6.94
C GLN A 31 1.95 -12.91 5.41
N VAL A 32 2.47 -13.93 4.73
CA VAL A 32 2.52 -14.02 3.26
C VAL A 32 1.81 -15.27 2.77
N ALA A 33 1.19 -15.19 1.59
CA ALA A 33 0.67 -16.36 0.89
C ALA A 33 1.80 -16.98 0.06
N ALA A 34 2.32 -18.13 0.49
CA ALA A 34 3.44 -18.81 -0.14
C ALA A 34 3.15 -19.13 -1.61
N GLY A 35 4.09 -18.83 -2.50
CA GLY A 35 3.95 -19.07 -3.95
C GLY A 35 2.98 -18.14 -4.69
N SER A 36 2.26 -17.26 -3.99
CA SER A 36 1.22 -16.42 -4.61
C SER A 36 1.76 -15.49 -5.72
N HIS A 37 3.02 -15.07 -5.65
CA HIS A 37 3.69 -14.22 -6.63
C HIS A 37 3.77 -14.79 -8.06
N ARG A 38 3.43 -16.06 -8.28
CA ARG A 38 3.57 -16.76 -9.57
C ARG A 38 2.35 -16.66 -10.49
N ARG A 39 1.24 -16.07 -10.02
CA ARG A 39 -0.04 -16.02 -10.76
C ARG A 39 -0.43 -14.61 -11.22
N GLY A 40 0.50 -13.66 -11.20
CA GLY A 40 0.22 -12.27 -11.57
C GLY A 40 -0.61 -11.55 -10.51
N VAL A 41 -1.43 -10.60 -10.96
CA VAL A 41 -2.32 -9.83 -10.08
C VAL A 41 -3.60 -10.63 -9.82
N TYR A 42 -3.93 -10.81 -8.54
CA TYR A 42 -5.18 -11.43 -8.11
C TYR A 42 -6.35 -10.47 -8.21
N ASP A 43 -7.57 -11.00 -8.22
CA ASP A 43 -8.75 -10.18 -8.08
C ASP A 43 -8.79 -9.55 -6.68
N PHE A 44 -9.32 -8.34 -6.64
CA PHE A 44 -9.33 -7.50 -5.46
C PHE A 44 -10.62 -6.71 -5.33
N GLN A 45 -10.87 -6.23 -4.12
CA GLN A 45 -11.95 -5.30 -3.82
C GLN A 45 -11.46 -4.16 -2.93
N PRO A 46 -12.19 -3.03 -2.88
CA PRO A 46 -11.96 -1.97 -1.91
C PRO A 46 -11.96 -2.51 -0.47
N ALA A 47 -10.95 -2.13 0.31
CA ALA A 47 -10.83 -2.52 1.71
C ALA A 47 -10.12 -1.45 2.53
N MET A 48 -10.31 -1.51 3.85
CA MET A 48 -9.55 -0.68 4.77
C MET A 48 -8.10 -1.19 4.90
N GLY A 49 -7.15 -0.27 5.00
CA GLY A 49 -5.74 -0.58 5.25
C GLY A 49 -4.82 -0.23 4.08
N ALA A 50 -3.64 -0.85 4.08
CA ALA A 50 -2.58 -0.57 3.12
C ALA A 50 -3.04 -0.81 1.68
N GLY A 51 -2.79 0.16 0.80
CA GLY A 51 -3.21 0.14 -0.61
C GLY A 51 -4.71 0.37 -0.86
N GLY A 52 -5.55 0.41 0.19
CA GLY A 52 -7.01 0.55 0.04
C GLY A 52 -7.68 -0.62 -0.68
N LEU A 53 -7.02 -1.79 -0.68
CA LEU A 53 -7.37 -2.96 -1.48
C LEU A 53 -7.11 -4.24 -0.70
N GLU A 54 -7.99 -5.23 -0.86
CA GLU A 54 -7.74 -6.60 -0.43
C GLU A 54 -7.89 -7.58 -1.58
N VAL A 55 -7.17 -8.70 -1.50
CA VAL A 55 -7.29 -9.80 -2.47
C VAL A 55 -8.46 -10.67 -2.04
N ILE A 56 -9.31 -11.06 -3.00
CA ILE A 56 -10.51 -11.87 -2.75
C ILE A 56 -10.36 -13.33 -3.20
N ASP A 57 -9.30 -13.66 -3.92
CA ASP A 57 -9.00 -15.04 -4.30
C ASP A 57 -8.72 -15.94 -3.09
N PRO A 58 -9.15 -17.20 -3.13
CA PRO A 58 -8.91 -18.16 -2.05
C PRO A 58 -7.42 -18.51 -1.96
N LEU A 59 -6.86 -18.31 -0.76
CA LEU A 59 -5.44 -18.50 -0.44
C LEU A 59 -5.23 -19.18 0.93
N GLU A 60 -6.28 -19.76 1.50
CA GLU A 60 -6.35 -20.24 2.88
C GLU A 60 -5.21 -21.19 3.24
N ASP A 61 -4.91 -22.15 2.36
CA ASP A 61 -3.87 -23.17 2.60
C ASP A 61 -2.44 -22.72 2.29
N THR A 62 -2.26 -21.45 1.89
CA THR A 62 -0.96 -20.93 1.45
C THR A 62 -0.32 -19.99 2.46
N TRP A 63 -1.05 -19.59 3.50
CA TRP A 63 -0.59 -18.58 4.45
C TRP A 63 0.55 -19.08 5.33
N ALA A 64 1.69 -18.39 5.29
CA ALA A 64 2.90 -18.69 6.05
C ALA A 64 3.28 -17.52 6.96
N TYR A 65 3.49 -17.82 8.24
CA TYR A 65 3.86 -16.87 9.28
C TYR A 65 4.81 -17.51 10.30
N SER A 66 5.69 -16.68 10.86
CA SER A 66 6.45 -16.97 12.07
C SER A 66 6.58 -15.69 12.91
N PRO A 67 6.72 -15.80 14.24
CA PRO A 67 7.23 -14.71 15.07
C PRO A 67 8.55 -14.16 14.53
N PHE A 68 8.83 -12.90 14.84
CA PHE A 68 10.08 -12.25 14.49
C PHE A 68 10.86 -11.85 15.73
N GLN A 69 12.18 -11.84 15.61
CA GLN A 69 13.11 -11.25 16.56
C GLN A 69 13.71 -9.97 15.99
N GLN A 70 14.18 -9.09 16.87
CA GLN A 70 14.93 -7.92 16.47
C GLN A 70 16.14 -8.34 15.62
N GLY A 71 16.27 -7.72 14.44
CA GLY A 71 17.32 -8.02 13.46
C GLY A 71 16.87 -8.93 12.32
N ASP A 72 15.70 -9.57 12.42
CA ASP A 72 15.13 -10.34 11.32
C ASP A 72 14.72 -9.43 10.14
N VAL A 73 14.67 -10.01 8.95
CA VAL A 73 14.15 -9.33 7.74
C VAL A 73 13.31 -10.32 6.93
N LEU A 74 12.09 -9.94 6.59
CA LEU A 74 11.26 -10.67 5.63
C LEU A 74 11.34 -10.01 4.25
N ILE A 75 11.86 -10.74 3.26
CA ILE A 75 11.97 -10.27 1.87
C ILE A 75 10.97 -11.01 1.00
N PHE A 76 10.17 -10.28 0.21
CA PHE A 76 9.20 -10.89 -0.71
C PHE A 76 8.98 -10.05 -1.97
N HIS A 77 8.63 -10.73 -3.06
CA HIS A 77 8.33 -10.13 -4.36
C HIS A 77 7.04 -9.30 -4.33
N SER A 78 6.92 -8.24 -5.13
CA SER A 78 5.79 -7.30 -5.13
C SER A 78 4.43 -7.95 -5.40
N MET A 79 4.42 -9.04 -6.18
CA MET A 79 3.25 -9.87 -6.45
C MET A 79 2.89 -10.85 -5.32
N THR A 80 3.66 -10.91 -4.24
CA THR A 80 3.31 -11.77 -3.10
C THR A 80 2.13 -11.15 -2.37
N VAL A 81 1.04 -11.91 -2.26
CA VAL A 81 -0.10 -11.51 -1.45
C VAL A 81 0.32 -11.59 0.03
N HIS A 82 0.14 -10.49 0.75
CA HIS A 82 0.52 -10.38 2.15
C HIS A 82 -0.50 -9.56 2.93
N LYS A 83 -0.54 -9.78 4.25
CA LYS A 83 -1.38 -9.04 5.19
C LYS A 83 -0.71 -8.93 6.56
N GLY A 84 -1.01 -7.84 7.26
CA GLY A 84 -0.66 -7.72 8.66
C GLY A 84 -1.57 -8.63 9.50
N LEU A 85 -1.01 -9.33 10.47
CA LEU A 85 -1.79 -10.00 11.51
C LEU A 85 -2.26 -8.97 12.54
N PRO A 86 -3.45 -9.18 13.14
CA PRO A 86 -3.93 -8.33 14.21
C PRO A 86 -2.97 -8.38 15.40
N ASN A 87 -2.87 -7.26 16.10
CA ASN A 87 -2.18 -7.19 17.38
C ASN A 87 -3.24 -7.33 18.48
N SER A 88 -3.15 -8.40 19.27
CA SER A 88 -4.08 -8.70 20.36
C SER A 88 -3.48 -8.38 21.74
N SER A 89 -2.32 -7.72 21.78
CA SER A 89 -1.66 -7.30 23.01
C SER A 89 -1.97 -5.85 23.38
N ASP A 90 -1.47 -5.41 24.52
CA ASP A 90 -1.50 -4.02 25.02
C ASP A 90 -0.27 -3.21 24.60
N ARG A 91 0.60 -3.76 23.75
CA ARG A 91 1.85 -3.13 23.29
C ARG A 91 1.74 -2.68 21.83
N LEU A 92 2.49 -1.65 21.46
CA LEU A 92 2.60 -1.22 20.06
C LEU A 92 3.50 -2.18 19.27
N ARG A 93 3.07 -2.51 18.04
CA ARG A 93 3.93 -3.14 17.04
C ARG A 93 4.57 -2.05 16.18
N MET A 94 5.90 -2.01 16.14
CA MET A 94 6.65 -1.11 15.26
C MET A 94 7.44 -1.91 14.23
N SER A 95 7.32 -1.52 12.97
CA SER A 95 8.03 -2.12 11.83
C SER A 95 8.27 -1.06 10.77
N MET A 96 9.24 -1.30 9.90
CA MET A 96 9.48 -0.51 8.69
C MET A 96 9.51 -1.43 7.46
N ASP A 97 9.21 -0.86 6.30
CA ASP A 97 9.36 -1.57 5.04
C ASP A 97 9.95 -0.67 3.95
N ALA A 98 10.95 -1.20 3.26
CA ALA A 98 11.62 -0.58 2.13
C ALA A 98 11.43 -1.42 0.87
N ARG A 99 11.46 -0.77 -0.30
CA ARG A 99 11.32 -1.44 -1.61
C ARG A 99 12.63 -1.32 -2.38
N TYR A 100 12.98 -2.40 -3.05
CA TYR A 100 14.20 -2.51 -3.84
C TYR A 100 13.84 -3.05 -5.22
N GLN A 101 14.42 -2.44 -6.24
CA GLN A 101 14.33 -2.89 -7.63
C GLN A 101 15.71 -2.76 -8.28
N LYS A 102 15.90 -3.41 -9.44
CA LYS A 102 17.11 -3.18 -10.23
C LYS A 102 17.12 -1.73 -10.75
N ALA A 103 18.29 -1.09 -10.74
CA ALA A 103 18.46 0.26 -11.27
C ALA A 103 18.17 0.37 -12.78
N SER A 104 18.32 -0.74 -13.51
CA SER A 104 18.02 -0.84 -14.94
C SER A 104 16.54 -1.04 -15.25
N GLU A 105 15.69 -1.22 -14.23
CA GLU A 105 14.26 -1.43 -14.40
C GLU A 105 13.51 -0.11 -14.16
N PRO A 106 12.36 0.10 -14.84
CA PRO A 106 11.59 1.32 -14.70
C PRO A 106 11.13 1.57 -13.27
N ILE A 107 11.20 2.83 -12.83
CA ILE A 107 10.77 3.28 -11.51
C ILE A 107 9.53 4.17 -11.62
N ALA A 108 8.57 3.99 -10.72
CA ALA A 108 7.41 4.89 -10.63
C ALA A 108 7.82 6.24 -10.02
N PRO A 109 7.28 7.38 -10.50
CA PRO A 109 7.70 8.70 -10.06
C PRO A 109 7.51 8.93 -8.55
N GLY A 110 6.50 8.31 -7.93
CA GLY A 110 6.28 8.42 -6.48
C GLY A 110 7.35 7.71 -5.64
N SER A 111 8.08 6.75 -6.20
CA SER A 111 9.23 6.11 -5.53
C SER A 111 10.47 7.02 -5.46
N LEU A 112 10.48 8.13 -6.20
CA LEU A 112 11.54 9.14 -6.18
C LEU A 112 11.22 10.32 -5.25
N GLN A 113 10.09 10.30 -4.55
CA GLN A 113 9.63 11.35 -3.63
C GLN A 113 9.59 10.84 -2.18
N PRO A 114 9.58 11.73 -1.17
CA PRO A 114 9.34 11.32 0.20
C PRO A 114 8.02 10.56 0.35
N HIS A 115 8.01 9.50 1.17
CA HIS A 115 6.85 8.62 1.31
C HIS A 115 5.61 9.39 1.79
N SER A 116 4.46 9.14 1.15
CA SER A 116 3.18 9.84 1.39
C SER A 116 3.21 11.36 1.13
N GLN A 117 4.34 11.90 0.67
CA GLN A 117 4.57 13.30 0.32
C GLN A 117 4.03 14.33 1.34
N PRO A 118 4.22 14.14 2.67
CA PRO A 118 3.94 15.22 3.63
C PRO A 118 4.97 16.35 3.53
N SER A 119 6.05 16.14 2.78
CA SER A 119 7.19 17.04 2.64
C SER A 119 7.89 16.84 1.30
N THR A 120 8.67 17.83 0.90
CA THR A 120 9.60 17.82 -0.23
C THR A 120 10.98 17.31 0.19
N TRP A 121 11.81 16.92 -0.77
CA TRP A 121 13.20 16.59 -0.46
C TRP A 121 13.98 17.79 0.07
N GLU A 122 13.68 18.99 -0.42
CA GLU A 122 14.28 20.24 0.02
C GLU A 122 14.04 20.46 1.52
N GLU A 123 12.82 20.22 2.00
CA GLU A 123 12.46 20.28 3.42
C GLU A 123 13.16 19.20 4.23
N VAL A 124 13.16 17.94 3.75
CA VAL A 124 13.85 16.82 4.41
C VAL A 124 15.35 17.12 4.57
N TYR A 125 15.97 17.77 3.59
CA TYR A 125 17.39 18.08 3.59
C TYR A 125 17.76 19.45 4.18
N ALA A 126 16.81 20.23 4.69
CA ALA A 126 17.06 21.61 5.13
C ALA A 126 18.13 21.72 6.23
N ASP A 127 18.02 20.86 7.24
CA ASP A 127 18.91 20.81 8.40
C ASP A 127 19.69 19.47 8.49
N TRP A 128 19.79 18.76 7.37
CA TRP A 128 20.43 17.43 7.36
C TRP A 128 21.96 17.57 7.45
N PRO A 129 22.62 16.99 8.47
CA PRO A 129 24.02 17.30 8.77
C PRO A 129 25.03 16.72 7.77
N ASP A 130 24.64 15.68 7.04
CA ASP A 130 25.49 14.95 6.09
C ASP A 130 24.90 14.96 4.67
N LEU A 131 25.58 15.64 3.75
CA LEU A 131 25.10 15.83 2.39
C LEU A 131 25.55 14.73 1.42
N ASP A 132 26.35 13.74 1.85
CA ASP A 132 26.93 12.73 0.94
C ASP A 132 25.86 11.85 0.29
N LEU A 133 24.72 11.65 0.96
CA LEU A 133 23.59 10.86 0.46
C LEU A 133 22.46 11.72 -0.12
N LYS A 134 22.60 13.05 -0.11
CA LYS A 134 21.58 13.97 -0.61
C LYS A 134 21.36 13.74 -2.10
N TYR A 135 20.15 13.33 -2.46
CA TYR A 135 19.77 12.97 -3.83
C TYR A 135 20.67 11.90 -4.48
N TYR A 136 21.21 10.96 -3.70
CA TYR A 136 22.20 9.98 -4.18
C TYR A 136 21.75 9.17 -5.41
N TRP A 137 20.45 9.06 -5.68
CA TRP A 137 19.93 8.32 -6.83
C TRP A 137 20.09 9.08 -8.15
N ARG A 138 20.28 10.41 -8.13
CA ARG A 138 20.40 11.25 -9.34
C ARG A 138 21.66 10.97 -10.18
N LYS A 139 22.65 10.25 -9.64
CA LYS A 139 23.80 9.76 -10.43
C LYS A 139 23.43 8.60 -11.36
N TRP A 140 22.25 8.01 -11.23
CA TRP A 140 21.80 6.89 -12.05
C TRP A 140 20.87 7.41 -13.15
N ASP A 141 21.03 6.87 -14.36
CA ASP A 141 20.12 7.13 -15.49
C ASP A 141 18.90 6.22 -15.36
N LEU A 142 17.90 6.68 -14.61
CA LEU A 142 16.71 5.90 -14.27
C LEU A 142 15.61 6.11 -15.31
N GLU A 143 15.08 5.03 -15.87
CA GLU A 143 13.84 5.08 -16.65
C GLU A 143 12.66 5.35 -15.70
N VAL A 144 12.02 6.51 -15.82
CA VAL A 144 10.79 6.80 -15.08
C VAL A 144 9.58 6.35 -15.90
N ARG A 145 8.70 5.57 -15.28
CA ARG A 145 7.45 5.11 -15.88
C ARG A 145 6.27 5.59 -15.06
N GLU A 146 5.34 6.29 -15.73
CA GLU A 146 4.10 6.75 -15.11
C GLU A 146 3.23 5.60 -14.61
N TYR A 147 2.39 5.91 -13.61
CA TYR A 147 1.48 4.94 -13.02
C TYR A 147 0.42 4.47 -14.04
N ASP A 148 0.20 3.16 -14.07
CA ASP A 148 -0.99 2.53 -14.61
C ASP A 148 -2.15 2.72 -13.64
N ASN A 149 -3.06 3.62 -14.00
CA ASN A 149 -4.22 3.95 -13.17
C ASN A 149 -5.36 2.93 -13.27
N SER A 150 -5.29 1.95 -14.19
CA SER A 150 -6.39 0.99 -14.40
C SER A 150 -6.80 0.23 -13.13
N TYR A 151 -5.84 -0.11 -12.25
CA TYR A 151 -6.14 -0.74 -10.96
C TYR A 151 -6.88 0.17 -9.99
N HIS A 152 -6.51 1.45 -9.96
CA HIS A 152 -7.15 2.46 -9.12
C HIS A 152 -8.53 2.82 -9.66
N ASP A 153 -8.68 2.94 -10.98
CA ASP A 153 -9.95 3.20 -11.63
C ASP A 153 -10.93 2.05 -11.38
N LYS A 154 -10.48 0.79 -11.55
CA LYS A 154 -11.27 -0.40 -11.19
C LYS A 154 -11.71 -0.38 -9.73
N ARG A 155 -10.80 -0.04 -8.79
CA ARG A 155 -11.13 0.09 -7.36
C ARG A 155 -12.19 1.16 -7.13
N ASP A 156 -12.02 2.33 -7.71
CA ASP A 156 -12.88 3.48 -7.48
C ASP A 156 -14.30 3.21 -8.02
N GLU A 157 -14.41 2.56 -9.20
CA GLU A 157 -15.68 2.09 -9.75
C GLU A 157 -16.37 1.06 -8.85
N MET A 158 -15.61 0.09 -8.32
CA MET A 158 -16.14 -0.89 -7.36
C MET A 158 -16.62 -0.20 -6.09
N ALA A 159 -15.89 0.78 -5.57
CA ALA A 159 -16.26 1.51 -4.36
C ALA A 159 -17.52 2.35 -4.55
N ILE A 160 -17.68 3.01 -5.70
CA ILE A 160 -18.91 3.74 -6.05
C ILE A 160 -20.11 2.78 -6.07
N LYS A 161 -19.95 1.59 -6.68
CA LYS A 161 -21.00 0.57 -6.70
C LYS A 161 -21.36 0.10 -5.28
N MET A 162 -20.35 -0.25 -4.48
CA MET A 162 -20.52 -0.65 -3.09
C MET A 162 -21.24 0.42 -2.27
N ALA A 163 -20.88 1.69 -2.45
CA ALA A 163 -21.50 2.80 -1.75
C ALA A 163 -22.98 2.99 -2.12
N LYS A 164 -23.33 2.82 -3.41
CA LYS A 164 -24.74 2.83 -3.87
C LYS A 164 -25.58 1.72 -3.25
N GLU A 165 -24.94 0.63 -2.83
CA GLU A 165 -25.57 -0.50 -2.13
C GLU A 165 -25.56 -0.35 -0.59
N GLY A 166 -25.04 0.77 -0.06
CA GLY A 166 -24.97 1.03 1.38
C GLY A 166 -23.77 0.38 2.09
N ASP A 167 -22.78 -0.11 1.34
CA ASP A 167 -21.62 -0.80 1.92
C ASP A 167 -20.56 0.18 2.43
N THR A 168 -20.41 0.23 3.76
CA THR A 168 -19.50 1.13 4.46
C THR A 168 -18.02 0.85 4.22
N ARG A 169 -17.66 -0.31 3.64
CA ARG A 169 -16.27 -0.61 3.22
C ARG A 169 -15.80 0.35 2.13
N ALA A 170 -16.72 0.97 1.38
CA ALA A 170 -16.39 1.96 0.36
C ALA A 170 -15.86 3.29 0.92
N ILE A 171 -16.14 3.62 2.19
CA ILE A 171 -15.86 4.94 2.79
C ILE A 171 -14.41 5.40 2.58
N SER A 172 -13.44 4.53 2.87
CA SER A 172 -12.02 4.90 2.74
C SER A 172 -11.64 5.20 1.29
N THR A 173 -12.23 4.50 0.33
CA THR A 173 -11.99 4.75 -1.10
C THR A 173 -12.67 6.04 -1.55
N LEU A 174 -13.91 6.32 -1.11
CA LEU A 174 -14.59 7.59 -1.42
C LEU A 174 -13.77 8.78 -0.93
N GLN A 175 -13.24 8.74 0.30
CA GLN A 175 -12.34 9.77 0.82
C GLN A 175 -11.09 9.98 -0.04
N ARG A 176 -10.54 8.91 -0.63
CA ARG A 176 -9.40 9.01 -1.56
C ARG A 176 -9.80 9.64 -2.89
N ILE A 177 -10.97 9.29 -3.43
CA ILE A 177 -11.50 9.89 -4.66
C ILE A 177 -11.64 11.40 -4.46
N ILE A 178 -12.29 11.83 -3.37
CA ILE A 178 -12.49 13.24 -3.03
C ILE A 178 -11.15 13.98 -2.93
N ALA A 179 -10.15 13.37 -2.28
CA ALA A 179 -8.88 14.02 -2.05
C ALA A 179 -7.93 14.06 -3.27
N ARG A 180 -8.09 13.15 -4.25
CA ARG A 180 -7.03 12.89 -5.24
C ARG A 180 -7.48 12.71 -6.69
N ASN A 181 -8.76 12.40 -6.94
CA ASN A 181 -9.21 12.16 -8.31
C ASN A 181 -9.21 13.48 -9.10
N GLU A 182 -8.75 13.47 -10.35
CA GLU A 182 -8.68 14.69 -11.18
C GLU A 182 -10.05 15.14 -11.69
N ASP A 183 -10.99 14.20 -11.85
CA ASP A 183 -12.35 14.45 -12.35
C ASP A 183 -13.23 15.05 -11.24
N ALA A 184 -13.70 16.28 -11.46
CA ALA A 184 -14.55 17.02 -10.52
C ALA A 184 -15.93 16.37 -10.32
N ASP A 185 -16.48 15.72 -11.34
CA ASP A 185 -17.77 15.05 -11.25
C ASP A 185 -17.65 13.77 -10.44
N ARG A 186 -16.55 13.01 -10.61
CA ARG A 186 -16.25 11.85 -9.74
C ARG A 186 -16.06 12.26 -8.27
N ARG A 187 -15.38 13.38 -8.01
CA ARG A 187 -15.23 13.90 -6.63
C ARG A 187 -16.59 14.21 -6.02
N ARG A 188 -17.47 14.90 -6.75
CA ARG A 188 -18.82 15.26 -6.31
C ARG A 188 -19.69 14.02 -6.03
N GLU A 189 -19.69 13.05 -6.93
CA GLU A 189 -20.41 11.78 -6.72
C GLU A 189 -19.91 11.07 -5.44
N ALA A 190 -18.59 11.06 -5.21
CA ALA A 190 -18.03 10.47 -4.01
C ALA A 190 -18.40 11.23 -2.72
N GLU A 191 -18.50 12.57 -2.76
CA GLU A 191 -18.99 13.39 -1.63
C GLU A 191 -20.43 13.05 -1.26
N GLU A 192 -21.31 12.96 -2.26
CA GLU A 192 -22.73 12.62 -2.07
C GLU A 192 -22.90 11.21 -1.48
N LEU A 193 -22.19 10.23 -2.05
CA LEU A 193 -22.20 8.86 -1.57
C LEU A 193 -21.62 8.73 -0.15
N LEU A 194 -20.55 9.46 0.16
CA LEU A 194 -19.95 9.46 1.48
C LEU A 194 -20.91 10.05 2.52
N ALA A 195 -21.57 11.16 2.20
CA ALA A 195 -22.56 11.78 3.06
C ALA A 195 -23.75 10.84 3.32
N ALA A 196 -24.21 10.11 2.30
CA ALA A 196 -25.28 9.12 2.44
C ALA A 196 -24.88 7.95 3.36
N LEU A 197 -23.66 7.43 3.23
CA LEU A 197 -23.15 6.34 4.10
C LEU A 197 -22.90 6.77 5.55
N GLN A 198 -22.68 8.07 5.78
CA GLN A 198 -22.42 8.64 7.11
C GLN A 198 -23.67 9.24 7.76
N ALA A 199 -24.79 9.32 7.04
CA ALA A 199 -26.06 9.72 7.61
C ALA A 199 -26.42 8.74 8.76
N PRO A 200 -26.90 9.25 9.90
CA PRO A 200 -27.44 8.38 10.94
C PRO A 200 -28.50 7.48 10.31
N ALA A 201 -28.43 6.17 10.53
CA ALA A 201 -29.58 5.32 10.28
C ALA A 201 -30.74 5.90 11.09
N ASP A 202 -31.84 6.26 10.43
CA ASP A 202 -32.99 6.92 11.04
C ASP A 202 -33.29 6.32 12.43
N ALA A 203 -33.34 7.20 13.44
CA ALA A 203 -33.69 6.87 14.83
C ALA A 203 -35.15 6.42 14.96
#